data_AF-A0A0F9T823-F1
#
_entry.id   AF-A0A0F9T823-F1
#
_cell.length_a   1.000
_cell.length_b   1.000
_cell.length_c   1.000
_cell.angle_alpha   90.00
_cell.angle_beta   90.00
_cell.angle_gamma   90.00
#
_symmetry.space_group_name_H-M   'P 1'
#
loop_
_entity.id
_entity.type
_entity.pdbx_description
1 polymer ?
#
loop_
_entity_poly.entity_id
_entity_poly.type
_entity_poly.pdbx_seq_one_letter_code
_entity_poly.pdbx_strand_id
1 'polypeptide(L)'
;MNYERDWNDNRNAVGFAVECARLALPFYGGDRRSDVVAAIEIAEGCVNDEPNAHRGARAAACAARAAIARAAATSGDDRAAASAATYTALAAYDAIADITSDGTHASYAACDAGHAGVDSGEIQIAFARWVIRDLSCGRNLDEELRQAAGAAVVAGDEALAQELLQ
;
A
#
# COMPACT_ATOMS: atom_id res chain seq x y z
N MET A 1 5.22 -13.07 -6.08
CA MET A 1 6.23 -12.16 -5.51
C MET A 1 5.89 -12.01 -4.03
N ASN A 2 6.87 -12.00 -3.12
CA ASN A 2 6.62 -11.57 -1.75
C ASN A 2 6.80 -10.05 -1.72
N TYR A 3 5.80 -9.31 -1.25
CA TYR A 3 5.83 -7.84 -1.15
C TYR A 3 6.26 -7.36 0.24
N GLU A 4 6.58 -8.30 1.14
CA GLU A 4 7.12 -8.01 2.47
C GLU A 4 8.52 -7.41 2.33
N ARG A 5 8.72 -6.27 2.98
CA ARG A 5 9.95 -5.48 2.90
C ARG A 5 10.07 -4.60 4.13
N ASP A 6 11.30 -4.44 4.60
CA ASP A 6 11.65 -3.44 5.60
C ASP A 6 11.79 -2.08 4.91
N TRP A 7 10.77 -1.24 5.07
CA TRP A 7 10.75 0.10 4.51
C TRP A 7 11.59 1.05 5.35
N ASN A 8 12.49 1.82 4.73
CA ASN A 8 13.24 2.85 5.45
C ASN A 8 12.34 4.00 5.90
N ASP A 9 11.31 4.30 5.11
CA ASP A 9 10.24 5.24 5.46
C ASP A 9 8.87 4.54 5.34
N ASN A 10 8.21 4.35 6.49
CA ASN A 10 6.88 3.73 6.58
C ASN A 10 5.84 4.43 5.69
N ARG A 11 6.02 5.73 5.37
CA ARG A 11 5.14 6.45 4.44
C ARG A 11 5.17 5.86 3.03
N ASN A 12 6.30 5.26 2.61
CA ASN A 12 6.40 4.58 1.32
C ASN A 12 5.60 3.26 1.33
N ALA A 13 5.57 2.55 2.45
CA ALA A 13 4.72 1.37 2.64
C ALA A 13 3.22 1.74 2.53
N VAL A 14 2.83 2.84 3.18
CA VAL A 14 1.45 3.38 3.07
C VAL A 14 1.14 3.79 1.63
N GLY A 15 2.06 4.49 0.97
CA GLY A 15 1.91 4.88 -0.42
C GLY A 15 1.70 3.68 -1.36
N PHE A 16 2.46 2.60 -1.16
CA PHE A 16 2.26 1.37 -1.92
C PHE A 16 0.90 0.71 -1.63
N ALA A 17 0.48 0.64 -0.36
CA ALA A 17 -0.83 0.11 0.01
C ALA A 17 -1.98 0.91 -0.62
N VAL A 18 -1.88 2.24 -0.58
CA VAL A 18 -2.84 3.16 -1.21
C VAL A 18 -2.91 2.93 -2.72
N GLU A 19 -1.77 2.79 -3.40
CA GLU A 19 -1.75 2.56 -4.84
C GLU A 19 -2.39 1.21 -5.20
N CYS A 20 -2.15 0.15 -4.41
CA CYS A 20 -2.83 -1.14 -4.58
C CYS A 20 -4.35 -1.01 -4.42
N ALA A 21 -4.81 -0.30 -3.39
CA ALA A 21 -6.24 -0.04 -3.19
C ALA A 21 -6.85 0.76 -4.35
N ARG A 22 -6.13 1.76 -4.86
CA ARG A 22 -6.54 2.56 -6.03
C ARG A 22 -6.66 1.73 -7.30
N LEU A 23 -5.68 0.85 -7.58
CA LEU A 23 -5.73 -0.08 -8.72
C LEU A 23 -6.94 -1.02 -8.61
N ALA A 24 -7.31 -1.41 -7.39
CA ALA A 24 -8.45 -2.30 -7.15
C ALA A 24 -9.82 -1.58 -7.19
N LEU A 25 -9.88 -0.24 -7.05
CA LEU A 25 -11.14 0.52 -7.02
C LEU A 25 -12.13 0.22 -8.17
N PRO A 26 -11.70 0.06 -9.44
CA PRO A 26 -12.61 -0.22 -10.55
C PRO A 26 -13.33 -1.58 -10.43
N PHE A 27 -12.77 -2.51 -9.66
CA PHE A 27 -13.33 -3.84 -9.44
C PHE A 27 -14.38 -3.88 -8.33
N TYR A 28 -14.47 -2.81 -7.52
CA TYR A 28 -15.43 -2.72 -6.42
C TYR A 28 -16.71 -1.99 -6.84
N GLY A 29 -17.85 -2.63 -6.64
CA GLY A 29 -19.18 -2.07 -6.89
C GLY A 29 -19.90 -1.55 -5.63
N GLY A 30 -20.79 -0.58 -5.81
CA GLY A 30 -21.71 -0.09 -4.78
C GLY A 30 -21.03 0.63 -3.61
N ASP A 31 -21.63 0.52 -2.41
CA ASP A 31 -21.22 1.24 -1.19
C ASP A 31 -19.76 0.96 -0.77
N ARG A 32 -19.21 -0.19 -1.15
CA ARG A 32 -17.84 -0.62 -0.81
C ARG A 32 -16.77 0.25 -1.45
N ARG A 33 -17.06 0.80 -2.63
CA ARG A 33 -16.14 1.72 -3.30
C ARG A 33 -15.95 2.98 -2.47
N SER A 34 -17.00 3.46 -1.81
CA SER A 34 -16.95 4.63 -0.93
C SER A 34 -16.09 4.37 0.30
N ASP A 35 -16.18 3.18 0.90
CA ASP A 35 -15.35 2.79 2.05
C ASP A 35 -13.86 2.74 1.70
N VAL A 36 -13.51 2.15 0.54
CA VAL A 36 -12.13 2.09 0.05
C VAL A 36 -11.61 3.50 -0.27
N VAL A 37 -12.42 4.37 -0.88
CA VAL A 37 -12.06 5.77 -1.13
C VAL A 37 -11.79 6.52 0.18
N ALA A 38 -12.66 6.39 1.18
CA ALA A 38 -12.44 7.03 2.47
C ALA A 38 -11.16 6.53 3.17
N ALA A 39 -10.86 5.23 3.08
CA ALA A 39 -9.62 4.68 3.61
C ALA A 39 -8.37 5.23 2.91
N ILE A 40 -8.43 5.38 1.57
CA ILE A 40 -7.38 6.00 0.76
C ILE A 40 -7.15 7.46 1.19
N GLU A 41 -8.21 8.25 1.31
CA GLU A 41 -8.12 9.67 1.72
C GLU A 41 -7.48 9.82 3.10
N ILE A 42 -7.86 8.97 4.06
CA ILE A 42 -7.27 8.97 5.40
C ILE A 42 -5.78 8.62 5.32
N ALA A 43 -5.42 7.58 4.58
CA ALA A 43 -4.03 7.15 4.44
C ALA A 43 -3.14 8.21 3.78
N GLU A 44 -3.65 8.88 2.75
CA GLU A 44 -2.95 9.99 2.10
C GLU A 44 -2.75 11.19 3.03
N GLY A 45 -3.78 11.56 3.81
CA GLY A 45 -3.65 12.61 4.82
C GLY A 45 -2.59 12.28 5.88
N CYS A 46 -2.39 11.00 6.20
CA CYS A 46 -1.35 10.56 7.14
C CYS A 46 0.05 10.72 6.56
N VAL A 47 0.24 10.34 5.30
CA VAL A 47 1.53 10.49 4.59
C VAL A 47 1.93 11.96 4.44
N ASN A 48 0.94 12.84 4.30
CA ASN A 48 1.14 14.28 4.15
C ASN A 48 1.19 15.08 5.47
N ASP A 49 1.29 14.40 6.62
CA ASP A 49 1.36 15.01 7.96
C ASP A 49 0.17 15.94 8.29
N GLU A 50 -1.03 15.64 7.80
CA GLU A 50 -2.19 16.47 8.09
C GLU A 50 -2.59 16.39 9.59
N PRO A 51 -2.79 17.52 10.29
CA PRO A 51 -2.99 17.55 11.74
C PRO A 51 -4.19 16.73 12.26
N ASN A 52 -5.21 16.54 11.41
CA ASN A 52 -6.40 15.78 11.75
C ASN A 52 -6.32 14.30 11.33
N ALA A 53 -5.39 13.96 10.45
CA ALA A 53 -5.25 12.60 9.93
C ALA A 53 -4.82 11.62 11.02
N HIS A 54 -4.03 12.05 12.01
CA HIS A 54 -3.58 11.17 13.11
C HIS A 54 -4.73 10.65 13.99
N ARG A 55 -5.74 11.48 14.26
CA ARG A 55 -6.95 11.06 14.99
C ARG A 55 -7.88 10.22 14.12
N GLY A 56 -7.98 10.57 12.83
CA GLY A 56 -8.75 9.81 11.84
C GLY A 56 -8.20 8.40 11.63
N ALA A 57 -6.88 8.26 11.49
CA ALA A 57 -6.21 7.00 11.20
C ALA A 57 -6.40 5.94 12.29
N ARG A 58 -6.27 6.32 13.57
CA ARG A 58 -6.50 5.38 14.67
C ARG A 58 -7.96 4.91 14.73
N ALA A 59 -8.91 5.81 14.52
CA ALA A 59 -10.32 5.45 14.48
C ALA A 59 -10.65 4.58 13.24
N ALA A 60 -10.07 4.91 12.09
CA ALA A 60 -10.20 4.16 10.85
C ALA A 60 -9.59 2.76 10.96
N ALA A 61 -8.39 2.62 11.53
CA ALA A 61 -7.75 1.33 11.77
C ALA A 61 -8.56 0.44 12.74
N CYS A 62 -9.12 1.02 13.80
CA CYS A 62 -10.03 0.30 14.70
C CYS A 62 -11.33 -0.13 13.98
N ALA A 63 -11.94 0.77 13.20
CA ALA A 63 -13.14 0.47 12.42
C ALA A 63 -12.87 -0.61 11.37
N ALA A 64 -11.71 -0.53 10.72
CA ALA A 64 -11.22 -1.45 9.72
C ALA A 64 -10.93 -2.85 10.29
N ARG A 65 -10.25 -2.96 11.44
CA ARG A 65 -10.11 -4.24 12.18
C ARG A 65 -11.47 -4.85 12.51
N ALA A 66 -12.42 -4.02 12.93
CA ALA A 66 -13.79 -4.47 13.20
C ALA A 66 -14.58 -4.83 11.93
N ALA A 67 -14.18 -4.30 10.75
CA ALA A 67 -14.77 -4.63 9.46
C ALA A 67 -14.22 -5.95 8.90
N ILE A 68 -12.91 -6.21 8.96
CA ILE A 68 -12.33 -7.52 8.59
C ILE A 68 -12.96 -8.66 9.39
N ALA A 69 -13.13 -8.47 10.72
CA ALA A 69 -13.76 -9.46 11.57
C ALA A 69 -15.21 -9.78 11.15
N ARG A 70 -15.90 -8.82 10.51
CA ARG A 70 -17.27 -8.97 9.98
C ARG A 70 -17.29 -9.52 8.54
N ALA A 71 -16.33 -9.11 7.71
CA ALA A 71 -16.20 -9.52 6.31
C ALA A 71 -15.73 -10.98 6.15
N ALA A 72 -15.17 -11.59 7.21
CA ALA A 72 -14.91 -13.03 7.24
C ALA A 72 -16.16 -13.91 7.02
N ALA A 73 -17.37 -13.33 7.08
CA ALA A 73 -18.65 -13.98 6.87
C ALA A 73 -19.34 -13.68 5.51
N THR A 74 -18.72 -12.92 4.61
CA THR A 74 -19.31 -12.47 3.32
C THR A 74 -18.69 -13.14 2.09
N SER A 75 -19.27 -12.90 0.90
CA SER A 75 -18.78 -13.43 -0.39
C SER A 75 -17.35 -12.96 -0.73
N GLY A 76 -16.69 -13.59 -1.73
CA GLY A 76 -15.27 -13.37 -2.04
C GLY A 76 -14.91 -11.94 -2.42
N ASP A 77 -15.68 -11.31 -3.31
CA ASP A 77 -15.43 -9.94 -3.79
C ASP A 77 -15.62 -8.90 -2.69
N ASP A 78 -16.62 -9.15 -1.83
CA ASP A 78 -16.96 -8.32 -0.68
C ASP A 78 -15.85 -8.29 0.36
N ARG A 79 -15.19 -9.45 0.52
CA ARG A 79 -14.07 -9.62 1.42
C ARG A 79 -12.83 -8.92 0.90
N ALA A 80 -12.54 -8.96 -0.41
CA ALA A 80 -11.39 -8.28 -0.99
C ALA A 80 -11.48 -6.76 -0.81
N ALA A 81 -12.64 -6.16 -1.09
CA ALA A 81 -12.86 -4.72 -0.91
C ALA A 81 -12.68 -4.27 0.55
N ALA A 82 -13.31 -4.99 1.49
CA ALA A 82 -13.23 -4.68 2.91
C ALA A 82 -11.81 -4.87 3.47
N SER A 83 -11.09 -5.88 2.97
CA SER A 83 -9.72 -6.18 3.40
C SER A 83 -8.74 -5.14 2.83
N ALA A 84 -8.88 -4.75 1.56
CA ALA A 84 -8.09 -3.68 0.95
C ALA A 84 -8.25 -2.32 1.68
N ALA A 85 -9.50 -1.91 1.96
CA ALA A 85 -9.77 -0.70 2.76
C ALA A 85 -9.11 -0.81 4.15
N THR A 86 -9.13 -2.01 4.74
CA THR A 86 -8.59 -2.21 6.06
C THR A 86 -7.08 -2.16 6.11
N TYR A 87 -6.41 -2.85 5.20
CA TYR A 87 -4.95 -2.87 5.18
C TYR A 87 -4.36 -1.52 4.80
N THR A 88 -5.07 -0.73 3.98
CA THR A 88 -4.73 0.67 3.71
C THR A 88 -4.81 1.51 5.00
N ALA A 89 -5.89 1.39 5.76
CA ALA A 89 -6.06 2.11 7.02
C ALA A 89 -5.08 1.65 8.12
N LEU A 90 -4.74 0.35 8.16
CA LEU A 90 -3.76 -0.20 9.10
C LEU A 90 -2.34 0.24 8.78
N ALA A 91 -1.94 0.22 7.50
CA ALA A 91 -0.65 0.76 7.08
C ALA A 91 -0.50 2.22 7.50
N ALA A 92 -1.55 3.04 7.29
CA ALA A 92 -1.55 4.44 7.71
C ALA A 92 -1.41 4.61 9.24
N TYR A 93 -2.07 3.75 10.01
CA TYR A 93 -1.95 3.75 11.47
C TYR A 93 -0.54 3.37 11.94
N ASP A 94 0.06 2.32 11.38
CA ASP A 94 1.40 1.88 11.77
C ASP A 94 2.46 2.95 11.46
N ALA A 95 2.33 3.63 10.32
CA ALA A 95 3.19 4.76 9.97
C ALA A 95 3.08 5.93 10.97
N ILE A 96 1.90 6.21 11.51
CA ILE A 96 1.71 7.24 12.55
C ILE A 96 2.18 6.76 13.93
N ALA A 97 1.95 5.49 14.24
CA ALA A 97 2.31 4.91 15.52
C ALA A 97 3.83 4.66 15.65
N ASP A 98 4.59 4.91 14.57
CA ASP A 98 6.01 4.57 14.42
C ASP A 98 6.27 3.10 14.81
N ILE A 99 5.27 2.26 14.55
CA ILE A 99 5.39 0.82 14.72
C ILE A 99 6.11 0.38 13.46
N THR A 100 7.29 -0.20 13.60
CA THR A 100 7.92 -0.99 12.54
C THR A 100 7.00 -2.16 12.23
N SER A 101 6.03 -1.93 11.35
CA SER A 101 5.32 -3.01 10.68
C SER A 101 6.19 -3.40 9.50
N ASP A 102 6.59 -4.66 9.40
CA ASP A 102 7.50 -5.25 8.40
C ASP A 102 6.94 -5.21 6.95
N GLY A 103 6.32 -4.11 6.55
CA GLY A 103 5.59 -3.99 5.28
C GLY A 103 4.39 -4.94 5.16
N THR A 104 4.00 -5.63 6.24
CA THR A 104 3.01 -6.73 6.18
C THR A 104 1.65 -6.24 5.69
N HIS A 105 1.18 -5.07 6.16
CA HIS A 105 -0.09 -4.51 5.71
C HIS A 105 -0.05 -4.06 4.24
N ALA A 106 1.08 -3.53 3.77
CA ALA A 106 1.24 -3.18 2.36
C ALA A 106 1.25 -4.44 1.48
N SER A 107 1.82 -5.53 1.98
CA SER A 107 1.81 -6.84 1.32
C SER A 107 0.41 -7.43 1.23
N TYR A 108 -0.38 -7.33 2.31
CA TYR A 108 -1.78 -7.76 2.27
C TYR A 108 -2.64 -6.92 1.32
N ALA A 109 -2.42 -5.60 1.26
CA ALA A 109 -3.10 -4.73 0.30
C ALA A 109 -2.80 -5.16 -1.16
N ALA A 110 -1.55 -5.54 -1.45
CA ALA A 110 -1.17 -6.08 -2.75
C ALA A 110 -1.85 -7.42 -3.06
N CYS A 111 -1.89 -8.35 -2.08
CA CYS A 111 -2.60 -9.62 -2.22
C CYS A 111 -4.09 -9.42 -2.51
N ASP A 112 -4.75 -8.49 -1.81
CA ASP A 112 -6.17 -8.21 -2.00
C ASP A 112 -6.47 -7.50 -3.32
N ALA A 113 -5.57 -6.63 -3.79
CA ALA A 113 -5.66 -6.09 -5.14
C ALA A 113 -5.62 -7.20 -6.20
N GLY A 114 -4.74 -8.18 -6.02
CA GLY A 114 -4.69 -9.38 -6.88
C GLY A 114 -5.99 -10.21 -6.81
N HIS A 115 -6.55 -10.41 -5.61
CA HIS A 115 -7.84 -11.09 -5.44
C HIS A 115 -9.01 -10.34 -6.08
N ALA A 116 -8.98 -9.00 -6.07
CA ALA A 116 -9.98 -8.17 -6.73
C ALA A 116 -9.90 -8.22 -8.27
N GLY A 117 -8.80 -8.73 -8.84
CA GLY A 117 -8.60 -8.89 -10.28
C GLY A 117 -7.60 -7.93 -10.90
N VAL A 118 -6.83 -7.17 -10.10
CA VAL A 118 -5.73 -6.33 -10.60
C VAL A 118 -4.64 -7.21 -11.18
N ASP A 119 -4.07 -6.80 -12.32
CA ASP A 119 -2.99 -7.54 -12.94
C ASP A 119 -1.72 -7.54 -12.07
N SER A 120 -1.07 -8.70 -11.98
CA SER A 120 0.13 -8.85 -11.16
C SER A 120 1.28 -7.95 -11.62
N GLY A 121 1.36 -7.62 -12.91
CA GLY A 121 2.34 -6.69 -13.46
C GLY A 121 2.08 -5.25 -13.01
N GLU A 122 0.82 -4.81 -12.92
CA GLU A 122 0.48 -3.48 -12.40
C GLU A 122 0.88 -3.33 -10.93
N ILE A 123 0.62 -4.36 -10.12
CA ILE A 123 1.03 -4.39 -8.71
C ILE A 123 2.56 -4.38 -8.59
N GLN A 124 3.28 -5.14 -9.42
CA GLN A 124 4.74 -5.16 -9.45
C GLN A 124 5.35 -3.81 -9.84
N ILE A 125 4.77 -3.13 -10.83
CA ILE A 125 5.20 -1.79 -11.25
C ILE A 125 4.96 -0.77 -10.11
N ALA A 126 3.80 -0.84 -9.45
CA ALA A 126 3.50 0.00 -8.29
C ALA A 126 4.50 -0.25 -7.14
N PHE A 127 4.79 -1.52 -6.84
CA PHE A 127 5.77 -1.91 -5.82
C PHE A 127 7.15 -1.35 -6.15
N ALA A 128 7.66 -1.58 -7.36
CA ALA A 128 8.96 -1.11 -7.79
C ALA A 128 9.09 0.41 -7.70
N ARG A 129 8.05 1.16 -8.07
CA ARG A 129 8.02 2.63 -7.93
C ARG A 129 8.25 3.09 -6.49
N TRP A 130 7.58 2.47 -5.53
CA TRP A 130 7.69 2.84 -4.12
C TRP A 130 9.01 2.37 -3.50
N VAL A 131 9.52 1.20 -3.89
CA VAL A 131 10.86 0.73 -3.48
C VAL A 131 11.96 1.70 -3.96
N ILE A 132 11.93 2.12 -5.23
CA ILE A 132 12.91 3.10 -5.74
C ILE A 132 12.86 4.39 -4.94
N ARG A 133 11.66 4.90 -4.62
CA ARG A 133 11.50 6.12 -3.84
C ARG A 133 12.12 5.99 -2.45
N ASP A 134 11.95 4.82 -1.83
CA ASP A 134 12.49 4.49 -0.52
C ASP A 134 14.02 4.37 -0.55
N LEU A 135 14.57 3.65 -1.52
CA LEU A 135 16.02 3.49 -1.69
C LEU A 135 16.72 4.80 -2.10
N SER A 136 16.05 5.65 -2.87
CA SER A 136 16.61 6.93 -3.30
C SER A 136 16.49 8.04 -2.26
N CYS A 137 15.80 7.79 -1.14
CA CYS A 137 15.42 8.79 -0.13
C CYS A 137 14.73 10.01 -0.76
N GLY A 138 13.89 9.79 -1.78
CA GLY A 138 13.17 10.84 -2.49
C GLY A 138 14.03 11.72 -3.42
N ARG A 139 15.28 11.34 -3.72
CA ARG A 139 16.11 12.03 -4.72
C ARG A 139 15.47 11.98 -6.11
N ASN A 140 15.62 13.08 -6.86
CA ASN A 140 15.25 13.10 -8.27
C ASN A 140 16.28 12.30 -9.08
N LEU A 141 15.82 11.19 -9.64
CA LEU A 141 16.59 10.34 -10.54
C LEU A 141 16.25 10.69 -11.99
N ASP A 142 17.20 10.51 -12.89
CA ASP A 142 16.85 10.46 -14.32
C ASP A 142 15.97 9.24 -14.62
N GLU A 143 15.28 9.29 -15.76
CA GLU A 143 14.30 8.27 -16.12
C GLU A 143 14.96 6.91 -16.43
N GLU A 144 16.16 6.91 -16.98
CA GLU A 144 16.88 5.68 -17.36
C GLU A 144 17.30 4.91 -16.10
N LEU A 145 17.85 5.61 -15.10
CA LEU A 145 18.20 5.03 -13.81
C LEU A 145 16.99 4.53 -13.04
N ARG A 146 15.89 5.30 -13.06
CA ARG A 146 14.61 4.89 -12.44
C ARG A 146 14.08 3.61 -13.08
N GLN A 147 14.12 3.50 -14.40
CA GLN A 147 13.66 2.31 -15.12
C GLN A 147 14.56 1.11 -14.85
N ALA A 148 15.89 1.29 -14.86
CA ALA A 148 16.85 0.22 -14.59
C ALA A 148 16.70 -0.33 -13.16
N ALA A 149 16.64 0.56 -12.15
CA ALA A 149 16.40 0.16 -10.77
C ALA A 149 15.03 -0.51 -10.60
N GLY A 150 13.99 -0.01 -11.27
CA GLY A 150 12.66 -0.62 -11.24
C GLY A 150 12.63 -2.02 -11.83
N ALA A 151 13.31 -2.23 -12.96
CA ALA A 151 13.45 -3.55 -13.56
C ALA A 151 14.18 -4.53 -12.63
N ALA A 152 15.23 -4.08 -11.94
CA ALA A 152 15.93 -4.88 -10.95
C ALA A 152 15.00 -5.30 -9.78
N VAL A 153 14.20 -4.37 -9.24
CA VAL A 153 13.21 -4.68 -8.20
C VAL A 153 12.17 -5.68 -8.69
N VAL A 154 11.62 -5.51 -9.90
CA VAL A 154 10.64 -6.45 -10.48
C VAL A 154 11.26 -7.84 -10.68
N ALA A 155 12.55 -7.90 -11.02
CA ALA A 155 13.30 -9.16 -11.12
C ALA A 155 13.62 -9.80 -9.76
N GLY A 156 13.35 -9.10 -8.65
CA GLY A 156 13.64 -9.56 -7.28
C GLY A 156 15.06 -9.26 -6.82
N ASP A 157 15.81 -8.41 -7.53
CA ASP A 157 17.18 -8.01 -7.20
C ASP A 157 17.22 -6.58 -6.63
N GLU A 158 16.78 -6.44 -5.38
CA GLU A 158 16.81 -5.15 -4.69
C GLU A 158 18.24 -4.67 -4.40
N ALA A 159 19.21 -5.58 -4.26
CA ALA A 159 20.61 -5.24 -4.07
C ALA A 159 21.17 -4.52 -5.30
N LEU A 160 20.91 -5.04 -6.51
CA LEU A 160 21.25 -4.36 -7.76
C LEU A 160 20.52 -3.02 -7.88
N ALA A 161 19.24 -2.95 -7.52
CA ALA A 161 18.51 -1.69 -7.52
C ALA A 161 19.18 -0.67 -6.59
N GLN A 162 19.65 -1.09 -5.41
CA GLN A 162 20.36 -0.22 -4.47
C GLN A 162 21.72 0.23 -5.02
N GLU A 163 22.50 -0.66 -5.63
CA GLU A 163 23.77 -0.32 -6.29
C GLU A 163 23.59 0.71 -7.40
N LEU A 164 22.54 0.57 -8.22
CA LEU A 164 22.24 1.52 -9.29
C LEU A 164 21.85 2.91 -8.75
N LEU A 165 21.32 2.99 -7.54
CA LEU A 165 20.82 4.23 -6.95
C LEU A 165 21.85 4.97 -6.08
N GLN A 166 23.03 4.39 -5.83
CA GLN A 166 24.12 5.02 -5.06
C GLN A 166 24.87 6.07 -5.89
#